data_AF-A0A3M8FR61-F1
#
_entry.id   AF-A0A3M8FR61-F1
#
_cell.length_a   1.000
_cell.length_b   1.000
_cell.length_c   1.000
_cell.angle_alpha   90.00
_cell.angle_beta   90.00
_cell.angle_gamma   90.00
#
_symmetry.space_group_name_H-M   'P 1'
#
loop_
_entity.id
_entity.type
_entity.pdbx_description
1 polymer ?
#
loop_
_entity_poly.entity_id
_entity_poly.type
_entity_poly.pdbx_seq_one_letter_code
_entity_poly.pdbx_strand_id
1 'polypeptide(L)'
;MDDRFQNYANRAAAYRVRLREYRDKPRGPFEAALHTLLSLIIFLALLVLIVPIIALIILFAIGFYIYLRVRRFFRGLGRPNAHVGPVRTDGRENVRVIDRD
;
A
#
# COMPACT_ATOMS: atom_id res chain seq x y z
N MET A 1 -43.64 -10.45 -41.58
CA MET A 1 -42.55 -9.73 -40.88
C MET A 1 -42.68 -8.29 -41.29
N ASP A 2 -42.95 -7.39 -40.36
CA ASP A 2 -43.36 -6.01 -40.68
C ASP A 2 -42.17 -5.17 -41.17
N ASP A 3 -42.33 -4.50 -42.31
CA ASP A 3 -41.32 -3.63 -42.94
C ASP A 3 -40.80 -2.53 -42.00
N ARG A 4 -41.60 -2.15 -41.00
CA ARG A 4 -41.21 -1.20 -39.95
C ARG A 4 -40.10 -1.76 -39.07
N PHE A 5 -40.20 -3.03 -38.66
CA PHE A 5 -39.18 -3.68 -37.83
C PHE A 5 -37.85 -3.84 -38.57
N GLN A 6 -37.90 -4.20 -39.85
CA GLN A 6 -36.70 -4.24 -40.69
C GLN A 6 -36.04 -2.86 -40.83
N ASN A 7 -36.84 -1.80 -41.00
CA ASN A 7 -36.32 -0.43 -41.03
C ASN A 7 -35.65 0.00 -39.71
N TYR A 8 -36.23 -0.34 -38.56
CA TYR A 8 -35.61 -0.05 -37.26
C TYR A 8 -34.31 -0.83 -37.05
N ALA A 9 -34.28 -2.12 -37.42
CA ALA A 9 -33.08 -2.95 -37.33
C ALA A 9 -31.96 -2.41 -38.22
N ASN A 10 -32.27 -1.99 -39.45
CA ASN A 10 -31.31 -1.40 -40.38
C ASN A 10 -30.75 -0.06 -39.88
N ARG A 11 -31.60 0.80 -39.28
CA ARG A 11 -31.13 2.04 -38.65
C ARG A 11 -30.20 1.75 -37.46
N ALA A 12 -30.58 0.82 -36.57
CA ALA A 12 -29.76 0.45 -35.43
C ALA A 12 -28.40 -0.15 -35.85
N ALA A 13 -28.38 -0.96 -36.89
CA ALA A 13 -27.14 -1.48 -37.49
C ALA A 13 -26.26 -0.34 -38.04
N ALA A 14 -26.85 0.61 -38.77
CA ALA A 14 -26.13 1.77 -39.30
C ALA A 14 -25.54 2.65 -38.19
N TYR A 15 -26.28 2.89 -37.11
CA TYR A 15 -25.76 3.62 -35.94
C TYR A 15 -24.60 2.89 -35.28
N ARG A 16 -24.67 1.56 -35.13
CA ARG A 16 -23.57 0.76 -34.57
C ARG A 16 -22.30 0.84 -35.42
N VAL A 17 -22.43 0.82 -36.74
CA VAL A 17 -21.29 0.95 -37.66
C VAL A 17 -20.64 2.33 -37.54
N ARG A 18 -21.43 3.42 -37.55
CA ARG A 18 -20.90 4.78 -37.35
C ARG A 18 -20.20 4.94 -36.00
N LEU A 19 -20.79 4.41 -34.93
CA LEU A 19 -20.17 4.48 -33.59
C LEU A 19 -18.83 3.74 -33.53
N ARG A 20 -18.69 2.61 -34.21
CA ARG A 20 -17.40 1.92 -34.34
C ARG A 20 -16.39 2.74 -35.13
N GLU A 21 -16.82 3.32 -36.24
CA GLU A 21 -15.96 4.17 -37.08
C GLU A 21 -15.43 5.41 -36.33
N TYR A 22 -16.26 6.03 -35.48
CA TYR A 22 -15.81 7.12 -34.61
C TYR A 22 -14.89 6.65 -33.47
N ARG A 23 -15.12 5.45 -32.92
CA ARG A 23 -14.28 4.87 -31.85
C ARG A 23 -12.89 4.51 -32.38
N ASP A 24 -12.84 3.96 -33.58
CA ASP A 24 -11.63 3.44 -34.21
C ASP A 24 -10.91 4.51 -35.03
N LYS A 25 -11.45 5.74 -35.08
CA LYS A 25 -10.81 6.86 -35.75
C LYS A 25 -9.47 7.14 -35.05
N PRO A 26 -8.33 7.09 -35.77
CA PRO A 26 -7.04 7.37 -35.17
C PRO A 26 -7.07 8.80 -34.64
N ARG A 27 -6.81 8.95 -33.34
CA ARG A 27 -6.67 10.26 -32.70
C ARG A 27 -5.62 11.06 -33.46
N GLY A 28 -5.93 12.31 -33.78
CA GLY A 28 -4.98 13.17 -34.47
C GLY A 28 -3.68 13.32 -33.67
N PRO A 29 -2.54 13.62 -34.31
CA PRO A 29 -1.25 13.75 -33.61
C PRO A 29 -1.29 14.79 -32.48
N PHE A 30 -2.13 15.83 -32.62
CA PHE A 30 -2.36 16.84 -31.59
C PHE A 30 -3.11 16.30 -30.36
N GLU A 31 -4.18 15.53 -30.57
CA GLU A 31 -4.93 14.90 -29.47
C GLU A 31 -4.07 13.91 -28.70
N ALA A 32 -3.27 13.12 -29.42
CA ALA A 32 -2.30 12.20 -28.82
C ALA A 32 -1.30 12.95 -27.94
N ALA A 33 -0.69 14.03 -28.45
CA ALA A 33 0.26 14.85 -27.69
C ALA A 33 -0.38 15.46 -26.43
N LEU A 34 -1.62 15.95 -26.54
CA LEU A 34 -2.36 16.55 -25.43
C LEU A 34 -2.68 15.50 -24.36
N HIS A 35 -3.11 14.30 -24.76
CA HIS A 35 -3.31 13.18 -23.84
C HIS A 35 -2.01 12.77 -23.14
N THR A 36 -0.90 12.68 -23.87
CA THR A 36 0.40 12.33 -23.30
C THR A 36 0.82 13.37 -22.26
N LEU A 37 0.69 14.66 -22.56
CA LEU A 37 1.02 15.74 -21.64
C LEU A 37 0.15 15.71 -20.37
N LEU A 38 -1.17 15.54 -20.52
CA LEU A 38 -2.08 15.37 -19.38
C LEU A 38 -1.72 14.16 -18.53
N SER A 39 -1.40 13.03 -19.16
CA SER A 39 -1.02 11.81 -18.45
C SER A 39 0.27 12.00 -17.65
N LEU A 40 1.24 12.73 -18.21
CA LEU A 40 2.50 13.05 -17.54
C LEU A 40 2.27 13.95 -16.31
N ILE A 41 1.42 14.97 -16.44
CA ILE A 41 1.08 15.86 -15.32
C ILE A 41 0.41 15.08 -14.19
N ILE A 42 -0.57 14.23 -14.52
CA ILE A 42 -1.26 13.39 -13.54
C ILE A 42 -0.26 12.44 -12.86
N PHE A 43 0.63 11.81 -13.63
CA PHE A 43 1.65 10.93 -13.10
C PHE A 43 2.59 11.66 -12.13
N LEU A 44 3.07 12.85 -12.48
CA LEU A 44 3.91 13.66 -11.60
C LEU A 44 3.17 14.09 -10.33
N ALA A 45 1.91 14.50 -10.45
CA ALA A 45 1.09 14.86 -9.29
C ALA A 45 0.90 13.66 -8.35
N LEU A 46 0.62 12.47 -8.90
CA LEU A 46 0.52 11.23 -8.12
C LEU A 46 1.85 10.85 -7.49
N LEU A 47 2.96 11.00 -8.20
CA LEU A 47 4.30 10.72 -7.66
C LEU A 47 4.59 11.61 -6.43
N VAL A 48 4.35 12.91 -6.56
CA VAL A 48 4.56 13.87 -5.46
C VAL A 48 3.63 13.61 -4.27
N LEU A 49 2.43 13.05 -4.48
CA LEU A 49 1.50 12.73 -3.40
C LEU A 49 1.78 11.37 -2.75
N ILE A 50 2.01 10.33 -3.56
CA ILE A 50 2.12 8.94 -3.09
C ILE A 50 3.47 8.69 -2.44
N VAL A 51 4.56 9.19 -3.00
CA VAL A 51 5.92 8.99 -2.46
C VAL A 51 6.05 9.45 -1.00
N PRO A 52 5.63 10.67 -0.59
CA PRO A 52 5.74 11.07 0.81
C PRO A 52 4.80 10.27 1.73
N ILE A 53 3.63 9.84 1.25
CA ILE A 53 2.74 8.97 2.02
C ILE A 53 3.43 7.63 2.29
N ILE A 54 4.06 7.02 1.29
CA ILE A 54 4.83 5.79 1.46
C ILE A 54 5.98 6.01 2.44
N ALA A 55 6.74 7.10 2.30
CA ALA A 55 7.84 7.43 3.21
C ALA A 55 7.36 7.59 4.66
N LEU A 56 6.21 8.24 4.86
CA LEU A 56 5.59 8.40 6.18
C LEU A 56 5.18 7.06 6.78
N ILE A 57 4.57 6.17 5.99
CA ILE A 57 4.20 4.81 6.44
C ILE A 57 5.46 4.03 6.88
N ILE A 58 6.54 4.12 6.11
CA ILE A 58 7.82 3.45 6.45
C ILE A 58 8.37 4.02 7.76
N LEU A 59 8.39 5.34 7.93
CA LEU A 59 8.82 6.01 9.16
C LEU A 59 8.00 5.53 10.37
N PHE A 60 6.68 5.49 10.26
CA PHE A 60 5.80 4.98 11.32
C PHE A 60 6.07 3.50 11.63
N ALA A 61 6.27 2.66 10.61
CA ALA A 61 6.59 1.25 10.79
C ALA A 61 7.91 1.04 11.54
N ILE A 62 8.95 1.81 11.19
CA ILE A 62 10.25 1.80 11.88
C ILE A 62 10.08 2.26 13.34
N GLY A 63 9.39 3.38 13.56
CA GLY A 63 9.12 3.89 14.90
C GLY A 63 8.37 2.88 15.77
N PHE A 64 7.37 2.21 15.21
CA PHE A 64 6.61 1.16 15.90
C PHE A 64 7.47 -0.06 16.21
N TYR A 65 8.33 -0.47 15.28
CA TYR A 65 9.28 -1.57 15.51
C TYR A 65 10.24 -1.26 16.66
N ILE A 66 10.80 -0.05 16.70
CA ILE A 66 11.66 0.42 17.80
C ILE A 66 10.87 0.42 19.11
N TYR A 67 9.67 1.01 19.12
CA TYR A 67 8.80 1.03 20.30
C TYR A 67 8.54 -0.38 20.83
N LEU A 68 8.17 -1.33 19.96
CA LEU A 68 7.96 -2.73 20.34
C LEU A 68 9.22 -3.38 20.89
N ARG A 69 10.38 -3.11 20.29
CA ARG A 69 11.68 -3.64 20.74
C ARG A 69 12.01 -3.14 22.15
N VAL A 70 11.85 -1.85 22.39
CA VAL A 70 12.07 -1.21 23.70
C VAL A 70 11.06 -1.73 24.73
N ARG A 71 9.77 -1.79 24.38
CA ARG A 71 8.72 -2.32 25.26
C ARG A 71 8.97 -3.78 25.64
N ARG A 72 9.45 -4.61 24.71
CA ARG A 72 9.83 -6.01 24.99
C ARG A 72 11.01 -6.09 25.95
N PHE A 73 12.01 -5.22 25.80
CA PHE A 73 13.14 -5.14 26.71
C PHE A 73 12.70 -4.82 28.15
N PHE A 74 11.86 -3.79 28.33
CA PHE A 74 11.35 -3.42 29.66
C PHE A 74 10.37 -4.42 30.27
N ARG A 75 9.59 -5.13 29.46
CA ARG A 75 8.77 -6.25 29.95
C ARG A 75 9.60 -7.39 30.54
N GLY A 76 10.85 -7.55 30.10
CA GLY A 76 11.79 -8.51 30.68
C GLY A 76 12.22 -8.15 32.10
N LEU A 77 12.35 -6.87 32.43
CA LEU A 77 12.90 -6.36 33.70
C LEU A 77 12.00 -6.55 34.94
N GLY A 78 10.69 -6.75 34.75
CA GLY A 78 9.71 -6.84 35.85
C GLY A 78 9.35 -8.25 36.32
N ARG A 79 10.03 -9.30 35.83
CA ARG A 79 9.80 -10.68 36.26
C ARG A 79 10.78 -11.06 37.38
N PRO A 80 10.34 -11.70 38.49
CA PRO A 80 11.26 -12.37 39.39
C PRO A 80 12.06 -13.42 38.60
N ASN A 81 13.38 -13.46 38.75
CA ASN A 81 14.35 -14.17 37.88
C ASN A 81 14.56 -13.62 36.45
N ALA A 82 14.25 -12.36 36.17
CA ALA A 82 14.60 -11.74 34.89
C ALA A 82 16.12 -11.76 34.64
N HIS A 83 16.54 -12.31 33.50
CA HIS A 83 17.92 -12.24 33.04
C HIS A 83 18.03 -11.08 32.06
N VAL A 84 18.91 -10.12 32.34
CA VAL A 84 19.23 -9.01 31.45
C VAL A 84 20.67 -9.22 30.97
N GLY A 85 20.83 -9.84 29.81
CA GLY A 85 22.15 -10.30 29.36
C GLY A 85 22.69 -11.45 30.24
N PRO A 86 24.00 -11.49 30.56
CA PRO A 86 24.59 -12.56 31.37
C PRO A 86 24.31 -12.43 32.88
N VAL A 87 23.54 -11.44 33.33
CA VAL A 87 23.35 -11.14 34.76
C VAL A 87 21.89 -11.31 35.14
N ARG A 88 21.61 -12.17 36.14
CA ARG A 88 20.31 -12.21 36.82
C ARG A 88 20.12 -10.93 37.63
N THR A 89 19.01 -10.23 37.43
CA THR A 89 18.69 -9.01 38.20
C THR A 89 18.40 -9.31 39.68
N ASP A 90 18.11 -10.56 40.02
CA ASP A 90 17.72 -10.98 41.37
C ASP A 90 18.91 -11.19 42.34
N GLY A 91 20.17 -11.09 41.87
CA GLY A 91 21.38 -11.21 42.71
C GLY A 91 21.54 -12.53 43.49
N ARG A 92 20.60 -13.48 43.33
CA ARG A 92 20.46 -14.71 44.12
C ARG A 92 21.31 -15.88 43.67
N GLU A 93 22.20 -15.69 42.69
CA GLU A 93 23.06 -16.75 42.16
C GLU A 93 24.06 -17.32 43.18
N ASN A 94 24.33 -16.59 44.27
CA ASN A 94 25.28 -17.00 45.31
C ASN A 94 24.67 -17.26 46.69
N VAL A 95 23.34 -17.43 46.80
CA VAL A 95 22.74 -17.87 48.07
C VAL A 95 22.88 -19.39 48.16
N ARG A 96 24.08 -19.84 48.55
CA ARG A 96 24.32 -21.22 48.95
C ARG A 96 23.61 -21.40 50.30
N VAL A 97 22.50 -22.13 50.31
CA VAL A 97 21.88 -22.59 51.56
C VAL A 97 22.89 -23.54 52.19
N ILE A 98 23.55 -23.08 53.26
CA ILE A 98 24.41 -23.93 54.08
C ILE A 98 23.46 -24.58 55.09
N ASP A 99 23.05 -25.81 54.81
CA ASP A 99 22.44 -26.65 55.84
C ASP A 99 23.49 -26.87 56.94
N ARG A 100 23.16 -26.39 58.14
CA ARG A 100 23.88 -26.73 59.36
C ARG A 100 23.24 -28.00 59.91
N ASP A 101 23.81 -29.13 59.50
CA ASP A 101 23.70 -30.39 60.24
C ASP A 101 24.87 -30.52 61.21
#